data_AF-A0A2W2CMK0-F1
#
_entry.id   AF-A0A2W2CMK0-F1
#
_cell.length_a   1.000
_cell.length_b   1.000
_cell.length_c   1.000
_cell.angle_alpha   90.00
_cell.angle_beta   90.00
_cell.angle_gamma   90.00
#
_symmetry.space_group_name_H-M   'P 1'
#
loop_
_entity.id
_entity.type
_entity.pdbx_description
1 polymer ?
#
loop_
_entity_poly.entity_id
_entity_poly.type
_entity_poly.pdbx_seq_one_letter_code
_entity_poly.pdbx_strand_id
1 'polypeptide(L)' 'MDEPVTLSELVWAANRTMDMHWTRSESPWQPGGCRQCTEDGCPQLDWARRVLTDVRAQLLG' A
#
# COMPACT_ATOMS: atom_id res chain seq x y z
N MET A 1 -16.76 -10.79 -16.91
CA MET A 1 -16.77 -10.24 -15.54
C MET A 1 -15.43 -10.60 -14.97
N ASP A 2 -14.66 -9.61 -14.52
CA ASP A 2 -13.43 -9.89 -13.78
C ASP A 2 -13.83 -10.62 -12.49
N GLU A 3 -13.07 -11.64 -12.11
CA GLU A 3 -13.30 -12.35 -10.85
C GLU A 3 -13.17 -11.37 -9.66
N PRO A 4 -13.96 -11.57 -8.59
CA PRO A 4 -13.84 -10.73 -7.40
C PRO A 4 -12.45 -10.91 -6.78
N VAL A 5 -11.77 -9.78 -6.52
CA VAL A 5 -10.48 -9.78 -5.85
C VAL A 5 -10.62 -10.36 -4.44
N THR A 6 -9.80 -11.36 -4.12
CA THR A 6 -9.78 -11.99 -2.81
C THR A 6 -9.10 -11.11 -1.77
N LEU A 7 -9.41 -11.34 -0.49
CA LEU A 7 -8.74 -10.65 0.62
C LEU A 7 -7.21 -10.88 0.59
N SER A 8 -6.78 -12.09 0.26
CA SER A 8 -5.36 -12.45 0.16
C SER A 8 -4.64 -11.65 -0.93
N GLU A 9 -5.29 -11.45 -2.08
CA GLU A 9 -4.74 -10.64 -3.16
C GLU A 9 -4.65 -9.16 -2.77
N LEU A 10 -5.66 -8.63 -2.08
CA LEU A 10 -5.64 -7.25 -1.54
C LEU A 10 -4.48 -7.05 -0.56
N VAL A 11 -4.31 -7.95 0.41
CA VAL A 11 -3.23 -7.89 1.40
C VAL A 11 -1.87 -8.02 0.73
N TRP A 12 -1.72 -8.95 -0.22
CA TRP A 12 -0.48 -9.13 -0.96
C TRP A 12 -0.11 -7.88 -1.76
N ALA A 13 -1.06 -7.28 -2.46
CA ALA A 13 -0.83 -6.08 -3.25
C ALA A 13 -0.51 -4.87 -2.36
N ALA A 14 -1.18 -4.71 -1.22
CA ALA A 14 -0.89 -3.66 -0.25
C ALA A 14 0.53 -3.79 0.33
N ASN A 15 0.96 -4.99 0.73
CA ASN A 15 2.32 -5.23 1.22
C ASN A 15 3.37 -4.96 0.13
N ARG A 16 3.15 -5.41 -1.10
CA ARG A 16 4.02 -5.09 -2.25
C ARG A 16 4.18 -3.59 -2.46
N THR A 17 3.08 -2.84 -2.32
CA THR A 17 3.12 -1.38 -2.40
C THR A 17 3.90 -0.77 -1.23
N MET A 18 3.70 -1.23 0.01
CA MET A 18 4.50 -0.77 1.16
C MET A 18 6.00 -1.01 0.93
N ASP A 19 6.37 -2.22 0.51
CA ASP A 19 7.76 -2.61 0.27
C ASP A 19 8.43 -1.69 -0.76
N MET A 20 7.76 -1.38 -1.86
CA MET A 20 8.29 -0.50 -2.90
C MET A 20 8.63 0.90 -2.37
N HIS A 21 7.90 1.38 -1.35
CA HIS A 21 8.11 2.70 -0.74
C HIS A 21 9.12 2.67 0.42
N TRP A 22 9.41 1.50 1.00
CA TRP A 22 10.25 1.36 2.20
C TRP A 22 11.62 0.71 1.93
N THR A 23 11.75 -0.13 0.91
CA THR A 23 13.00 -0.86 0.60
C THR A 23 13.95 -0.13 -0.35
N ARG A 24 13.49 0.94 -1.02
CA ARG A 24 14.27 1.63 -2.08
C ARG A 24 14.92 2.95 -1.65
N SER A 25 14.81 3.34 -0.39
CA SER A 25 15.34 4.63 0.08
C SER A 25 15.81 4.52 1.52
N GLU A 26 16.96 5.13 1.83
CA GLU A 26 17.45 5.31 3.21
C GLU A 26 16.48 6.18 4.04
N SER A 27 15.60 6.94 3.38
CA SER A 27 14.51 7.71 3.97
C SER A 27 13.15 7.18 3.47
N PRO A 28 12.30 6.59 4.33
CA PRO A 28 11.03 6.00 3.91
C PRO A 28 10.10 7.00 3.24
N TRP A 29 9.46 6.61 2.12
CA TRP A 29 8.66 7.45 1.20
C TRP A 29 9.30 8.80 0.83
N GLN A 30 9.54 9.01 -0.47
CA GLN A 30 10.00 10.30 -0.98
C GLN A 30 9.20 10.66 -2.25
N PRO A 31 8.95 11.95 -2.50
CA PRO A 31 8.44 12.43 -3.79
C PRO A 31 9.26 11.86 -4.95
N GLY A 32 8.62 11.42 -6.03
CA GLY A 32 9.28 10.78 -7.17
C GLY A 32 9.74 9.33 -6.98
N GLY A 33 9.63 8.74 -5.78
CA GLY A 33 10.00 7.33 -5.53
C GLY A 33 9.16 6.30 -6.32
N CYS A 34 7.94 6.68 -6.70
CA CYS A 34 7.17 6.06 -7.77
C CYS A 34 6.43 7.14 -8.59
N ARG A 35 5.83 6.77 -9.72
CA ARG A 35 5.10 7.71 -10.62
C ARG A 35 3.95 8.48 -9.93
N GLN A 36 3.44 7.98 -8.81
CA GLN A 36 2.35 8.60 -8.07
C GLN A 36 2.81 9.31 -6.80
N CYS A 37 4.10 9.29 -6.46
CA CYS A 37 4.63 10.05 -5.34
C CYS A 37 4.79 11.52 -5.72
N THR A 38 4.03 12.40 -5.07
CA THR A 38 4.17 13.86 -5.14
C THR A 38 4.77 14.38 -3.84
N GLU A 39 4.94 15.70 -3.73
CA GLU A 39 5.31 16.34 -2.46
C GLU A 39 4.23 16.20 -1.38
N ASP A 40 2.96 16.08 -1.79
CA ASP A 40 1.81 16.01 -0.88
C ASP A 40 1.48 14.58 -0.40
N GLY A 41 2.03 13.55 -1.04
CA GLY A 41 1.73 12.16 -0.68
C GLY A 41 1.84 11.18 -1.83
N CYS A 42 1.37 9.95 -1.59
CA CYS A 42 1.25 8.92 -2.61
C CYS A 42 -0.08 8.17 -2.43
N PRO A 43 -1.04 8.32 -3.37
CA PRO A 43 -2.33 7.64 -3.29
C PRO A 43 -2.23 6.11 -3.17
N GLN A 44 -1.23 5.49 -3.82
CA GLN A 44 -0.98 4.04 -3.68
C GLN A 44 -0.52 3.68 -2.27
N LEU A 45 0.35 4.49 -1.67
CA LEU A 45 0.82 4.26 -0.31
C LEU A 45 -0.33 4.42 0.69
N ASP A 46 -1.17 5.44 0.51
CA ASP A 46 -2.33 5.66 1.37
C ASP A 46 -3.38 4.55 1.22
N TRP A 47 -3.60 4.07 -0.01
CA TRP A 47 -4.42 2.90 -0.26
C TRP A 47 -3.89 1.66 0.47
N ALA A 48 -2.59 1.37 0.34
CA ALA A 48 -1.97 0.21 0.99
C ALA A 48 -2.10 0.27 2.52
N ARG A 49 -1.87 1.45 3.11
CA ARG A 49 -2.07 1.69 4.55
C ARG A 49 -3.51 1.40 4.98
N ARG A 50 -4.49 1.93 4.23
CA ARG A 50 -5.92 1.71 4.53
C ARG A 50 -6.28 0.23 4.50
N VAL A 51 -5.90 -0.50 3.45
CA VAL A 51 -6.16 -1.95 3.34
C VAL A 51 -5.60 -2.71 4.55
N LEU A 52 -4.34 -2.45 4.92
CA LEU A 52 -3.72 -3.15 6.05
C LEU A 52 -4.33 -2.77 7.40
N THR A 53 -4.76 -1.51 7.58
CA THR A 53 -5.51 -1.08 8.76
C THR A 53 -6.86 -1.78 8.84
N ASP A 54 -7.61 -1.85 7.75
CA ASP A 54 -8.93 -2.48 7.71
C ASP A 54 -8.84 -3.99 7.97
N VAL A 55 -7.85 -4.67 7.37
CA VAL A 55 -7.58 -6.09 7.62
C VAL A 55 -7.21 -6.31 9.08
N ARG A 56 -6.34 -5.46 9.64
CA ARG A 56 -5.97 -5.56 11.05
C ARG A 56 -7.18 -5.37 11.97
N ALA A 57 -8.07 -4.43 11.66
CA ALA A 57 -9.31 -4.22 12.40
C ALA A 57 -10.24 -5.44 12.31
N GLN A 58 -10.33 -6.11 11.16
CA GLN A 58 -11.13 -7.33 10.99
C GLN A 58 -10.56 -8.54 11.74
N LEU A 59 -9.24 -8.61 11.93
CA LEU A 59 -8.58 -9.74 12.61
C LEU A 59 -8.48 -9.56 14.13
N LEU A 60 -8.51 -8.32 14.62
CA LEU A 60 -8.32 -7.98 16.04
C LEU A 60 -9.59 -7.42 16.70
N GLY A 61 -10.66 -7.20 15.93
CA GLY A 61 -11.96 -6.69 16.37
C GLY A 61 -12.95 -7.80 16.68
#